data_AF-A0A5E4V9E8-F1
#
_entry.id   AF-A0A5E4V9E8-F1
#
_cell.length_a   1.000
_cell.length_b   1.000
_cell.length_c   1.000
_cell.angle_alpha   90.00
_cell.angle_beta   90.00
_cell.angle_gamma   90.00
#
_symmetry.space_group_name_H-M   'P 1'
#
loop_
_entity.id
_entity.type
_entity.pdbx_description
1 polymer ?
#
loop_
_entity_poly.entity_id
_entity_poly.type
_entity_poly.pdbx_seq_one_letter_code
_entity_poly.pdbx_strand_id
1 'polypeptide(L)'
;MLKAYLNDVWGSVGPGLWEGKEMLVVTTAGGGASTYGRSGRIGTDLADVFWPMKASALHCGMTYLPPLAFQAVTATELPQYQQRLVERLQS
;
A
#
# COMPACT_ATOMS: atom_id res chain seq x y z
N MET A 1 3.40 13.63 -8.34
CA MET A 1 3.99 12.68 -7.36
C MET A 1 3.01 12.44 -6.22
N LEU A 2 2.76 11.18 -5.82
CA LEU A 2 1.75 10.83 -4.80
C LEU A 2 1.89 11.63 -3.50
N LYS A 3 3.11 11.80 -2.99
CA LYS A 3 3.34 12.58 -1.76
C LYS A 3 2.89 14.05 -1.86
N ALA A 4 3.09 14.68 -3.03
CA ALA A 4 2.64 16.05 -3.26
C ALA A 4 1.11 16.12 -3.30
N TYR A 5 0.46 15.15 -3.95
CA TYR A 5 -1.00 15.03 -3.95
C TYR A 5 -1.57 14.87 -2.54
N LEU A 6 -0.96 14.02 -1.71
CA LEU A 6 -1.40 13.85 -0.32
C LEU A 6 -1.24 15.14 0.48
N ASN A 7 -0.16 15.89 0.28
CA ASN A 7 -0.02 17.18 0.96
C ASN A 7 -1.10 18.18 0.56
N ASP A 8 -1.44 18.23 -0.73
CA ASP A 8 -2.40 19.19 -1.27
C ASP A 8 -3.85 18.82 -0.91
N VAL A 9 -4.22 17.56 -1.11
CA VAL A 9 -5.60 17.09 -0.95
C VAL A 9 -5.89 16.59 0.47
N TRP A 10 -4.90 16.02 1.16
CA TRP A 10 -5.08 15.45 2.50
C TRP A 10 -4.52 16.34 3.62
N GLY A 11 -3.81 17.43 3.28
CA GLY A 11 -3.17 18.31 4.26
C GLY A 11 -4.14 19.04 5.19
N SER A 12 -5.41 19.16 4.82
CA SER A 12 -6.47 19.79 5.61
C SER A 12 -7.50 18.78 6.16
N VAL A 13 -7.31 17.48 5.94
CA VAL A 13 -8.27 16.46 6.37
C VAL A 13 -8.20 16.30 7.88
N GLY A 14 -9.35 16.48 8.53
CA GLY A 14 -9.50 16.36 9.98
C GLY A 14 -9.86 14.94 10.43
N PRO A 15 -9.83 14.69 11.76
CA PRO A 15 -10.19 13.40 12.34
C PRO A 15 -11.58 12.93 11.90
N GLY A 16 -11.67 11.67 11.46
CA GLY A 16 -12.96 11.02 11.15
C GLY A 16 -13.70 11.50 9.90
N LEU A 17 -13.13 12.40 9.09
CA LEU A 17 -13.81 12.97 7.91
C LEU A 17 -14.32 11.92 6.92
N TRP A 18 -13.64 10.77 6.85
CA TRP A 18 -13.92 9.68 5.92
C TRP A 18 -14.27 8.39 6.65
N GLU A 19 -14.93 8.52 7.80
CA GLU A 19 -15.44 7.38 8.55
C GLU A 19 -16.28 6.43 7.68
N GLY A 20 -16.04 5.13 7.85
CA GLY A 20 -16.70 4.07 7.08
C GLY A 20 -16.14 3.85 5.67
N LYS A 21 -15.15 4.63 5.21
CA LYS A 21 -14.42 4.32 3.96
C LYS A 21 -13.28 3.34 4.22
N GLU A 22 -12.86 2.67 3.16
CA GLU A 22 -11.74 1.75 3.18
C GLU A 22 -10.60 2.25 2.30
N MET A 23 -9.36 1.94 2.70
CA MET A 23 -8.16 2.27 1.94
C MET A 23 -7.34 1.02 1.68
N LEU A 24 -7.08 0.73 0.41
CA LEU A 24 -6.17 -0.31 -0.05
C LEU A 24 -4.94 0.32 -0.72
N VAL A 25 -3.75 -0.08 -0.29
CA VAL A 25 -2.50 0.24 -1.01
C VAL A 25 -2.15 -0.94 -1.93
N VAL A 26 -1.96 -0.65 -3.21
CA VAL A 26 -1.45 -1.59 -4.21
C VAL A 26 -0.11 -1.07 -4.71
N THR A 27 0.93 -1.88 -4.65
CA THR A 27 2.30 -1.43 -4.93
C THR A 27 3.14 -2.51 -5.62
N THR A 28 4.08 -2.06 -6.45
CA THR A 28 5.08 -2.89 -7.10
C THR A 28 6.48 -2.41 -6.71
N ALA A 29 7.40 -3.34 -6.45
CA ALA A 29 8.81 -3.04 -6.23
C ALA A 29 9.70 -3.98 -7.06
N GLY A 30 10.76 -3.42 -7.66
CA GLY A 30 11.80 -4.23 -8.29
C GLY A 30 12.66 -5.00 -7.27
N GLY A 31 12.74 -4.52 -6.02
CA GLY A 31 13.42 -5.23 -4.94
C GLY A 31 12.67 -6.49 -4.51
N GLY A 32 13.40 -7.56 -4.25
CA GLY A 32 12.88 -8.84 -3.73
C GLY A 32 13.30 -9.09 -2.27
N ALA A 33 13.41 -10.37 -1.91
CA ALA A 33 13.79 -10.83 -0.57
C ALA A 33 15.18 -10.36 -0.09
N SER A 34 16.07 -9.96 -1.00
CA SER A 34 17.34 -9.31 -0.62
C SER A 34 17.15 -7.91 -0.05
N THR A 35 16.02 -7.27 -0.34
CA THR A 35 15.67 -5.92 0.13
C THR A 35 14.67 -5.97 1.27
N TYR A 36 13.55 -6.67 1.07
CA TYR A 36 12.42 -6.72 2.01
C TYR A 36 12.39 -8.01 2.82
N GLY A 37 11.66 -7.98 3.94
CA GLY A 37 11.53 -9.09 4.89
C GLY A 37 12.57 -9.05 6.01
N ARG A 38 12.39 -9.89 7.02
CA ARG A 38 13.21 -9.92 8.25
C ARG A 38 14.71 -10.04 7.99
N SER A 39 15.10 -10.83 6.97
CA SER A 39 16.49 -11.02 6.55
C SER A 39 16.92 -10.12 5.38
N GLY A 40 16.02 -9.31 4.85
CA GLY A 40 16.31 -8.37 3.77
C GLY A 40 17.05 -7.13 4.28
N ARG A 41 17.65 -6.36 3.37
CA ARG A 41 18.44 -5.16 3.67
C ARG A 41 17.79 -4.19 4.65
N ILE A 42 16.48 -4.00 4.57
CA ILE A 42 15.75 -3.04 5.43
C ILE A 42 15.04 -3.71 6.62
N GLY A 43 15.16 -5.04 6.75
CA GLY A 43 14.57 -5.81 7.86
C GLY A 43 13.05 -5.72 7.97
N THR A 44 12.36 -5.25 6.93
CA THR A 44 10.94 -4.89 6.94
C THR A 44 10.24 -5.44 5.70
N ASP A 45 9.04 -6.01 5.86
CA ASP A 45 8.23 -6.47 4.74
C ASP A 45 7.77 -5.30 3.87
N LEU A 46 7.67 -5.49 2.54
CA LEU A 46 7.26 -4.41 1.64
C LEU A 46 5.90 -3.81 2.04
N ALA A 47 4.96 -4.63 2.52
CA ALA A 47 3.65 -4.15 2.98
C ALA A 47 3.77 -3.16 4.15
N ASP A 48 4.77 -3.33 5.01
CA ASP A 48 5.00 -2.47 6.17
C ASP A 48 5.77 -1.18 5.84
N VAL A 49 6.37 -1.06 4.65
CA VAL A 49 6.95 0.21 4.20
C VAL A 49 5.90 1.33 4.14
N PHE A 50 4.62 0.97 3.99
CA PHE A 50 3.50 1.91 3.84
C PHE A 50 2.77 2.22 5.15
N TRP A 51 3.37 1.94 6.32
CA TRP A 51 2.81 2.35 7.61
C TRP A 51 2.38 3.83 7.70
N PRO A 52 3.08 4.80 7.08
CA PRO A 52 2.59 6.18 7.03
C PRO A 52 1.22 6.32 6.36
N MET A 53 0.92 5.51 5.34
CA MET A 53 -0.40 5.50 4.68
C MET A 53 -1.47 4.93 5.61
N LYS A 54 -1.14 3.90 6.39
CA LYS A 54 -2.02 3.37 7.46
C LYS A 54 -2.34 4.44 8.48
N ALA A 55 -1.34 5.19 8.95
CA ALA A 55 -1.55 6.28 9.89
C ALA A 55 -2.49 7.35 9.32
N SER A 56 -2.29 7.76 8.07
CA SER A 56 -3.20 8.70 7.39
C SER A 56 -4.62 8.16 7.27
N ALA A 57 -4.79 6.88 6.90
CA ALA A 57 -6.11 6.27 6.79
C ALA A 57 -6.87 6.29 8.12
N LEU A 58 -6.21 5.83 9.18
CA LEU A 58 -6.78 5.77 10.53
C LEU A 58 -7.11 7.17 11.06
N HIS A 59 -6.24 8.16 10.81
CA HIS A 59 -6.51 9.54 11.19
C HIS A 59 -7.83 10.06 10.59
N CYS A 60 -8.08 9.74 9.33
CA CYS A 60 -9.31 10.16 8.63
C CYS A 60 -10.54 9.29 8.97
N GLY A 61 -10.42 8.31 9.86
CA GLY A 61 -11.52 7.39 10.23
C GLY A 61 -11.73 6.21 9.27
N MET A 62 -10.80 5.96 8.34
CA MET A 62 -10.93 4.86 7.38
C MET A 62 -10.45 3.52 7.95
N THR A 63 -10.97 2.44 7.39
CA THR A 63 -10.41 1.11 7.55
C THR A 63 -9.19 0.95 6.63
N TYR A 64 -8.01 0.71 7.19
CA TYR A 64 -6.83 0.38 6.40
C TYR A 64 -6.78 -1.11 6.10
N LEU A 65 -6.92 -1.47 4.83
CA LEU A 65 -6.93 -2.85 4.38
C LEU A 65 -5.49 -3.40 4.21
N PRO A 66 -5.28 -4.72 4.35
CA PRO A 66 -3.97 -5.33 4.07
C PRO A 66 -3.47 -4.96 2.67
N PRO A 67 -2.25 -4.38 2.55
CA PRO A 67 -1.71 -3.98 1.25
C PRO A 67 -1.49 -5.15 0.30
N LEU A 68 -1.73 -4.91 -0.99
CA LEU A 68 -1.34 -5.83 -2.06
C LEU A 68 0.04 -5.41 -2.59
N ALA A 69 1.08 -6.06 -2.06
CA ALA A 69 2.47 -5.73 -2.35
C ALA A 69 3.14 -6.79 -3.23
N PHE A 70 3.57 -6.38 -4.42
CA PHE A 70 4.32 -7.22 -5.35
C PHE A 70 5.82 -6.87 -5.31
N GLN A 71 6.65 -7.86 -5.07
CA GLN A 71 8.12 -7.73 -4.98
C GLN A 71 8.79 -8.43 -6.16
N ALA A 72 10.04 -8.07 -6.44
CA ALA A 72 10.83 -8.64 -7.55
C ALA A 72 10.08 -8.63 -8.89
N VAL A 73 9.30 -7.58 -9.15
CA VAL A 73 8.32 -7.60 -10.24
C VAL A 73 8.99 -7.74 -11.61
N THR A 74 8.40 -8.57 -12.47
CA THR A 74 8.85 -8.78 -13.85
C THR A 74 7.69 -8.58 -14.83
N ALA A 75 8.01 -8.22 -16.07
CA ALA A 75 6.99 -8.06 -17.12
C ALA A 75 6.30 -9.39 -17.48
N THR A 76 7.03 -10.51 -17.36
CA THR A 76 6.54 -11.86 -17.68
C THR A 76 5.45 -12.35 -16.73
N GLU A 77 5.43 -11.85 -15.50
CA GLU A 77 4.45 -12.24 -14.47
C GLU A 77 3.25 -11.27 -14.39
N LEU A 78 3.17 -10.27 -15.28
CA LEU A 78 2.08 -9.28 -15.29
C LEU A 78 0.67 -9.90 -15.23
N PRO A 79 0.34 -10.97 -15.97
CA PRO A 79 -0.98 -11.61 -15.88
C PRO A 79 -1.32 -12.10 -14.47
N GLN A 80 -0.33 -12.59 -13.73
CA GLN A 80 -0.51 -13.07 -12.36
C GLN A 80 -0.79 -11.91 -11.40
N TYR A 81 -0.09 -10.78 -11.56
CA TYR A 81 -0.34 -9.60 -10.71
C TYR A 81 -1.74 -9.02 -10.95
N GLN A 82 -2.18 -8.99 -12.22
CA GLN A 82 -3.53 -8.57 -12.60
C GLN A 82 -4.58 -9.48 -11.97
N GLN A 83 -4.42 -10.80 -12.07
CA GLN A 83 -5.34 -11.76 -11.46
C GLN A 83 -5.46 -11.55 -9.96
N ARG A 84 -4.33 -11.45 -9.25
CA ARG A 84 -4.33 -11.23 -7.79
C ARG A 84 -4.98 -9.91 -7.38
N LEU A 85 -4.86 -8.86 -8.20
CA LEU A 85 -5.55 -7.60 -7.96
C LEU A 85 -7.07 -7.77 -8.16
N VAL A 86 -7.50 -8.46 -9.21
CA VAL A 86 -8.94 -8.73 -9.45
C VAL A 86 -9.54 -9.53 -8.29
N GLU A 87 -8.88 -10.61 -7.87
CA GLU A 87 -9.30 -11.44 -6.73
C GLU A 87 -9.42 -10.58 -5.46
N ARG A 88 -8.42 -9.71 -5.20
CA ARG A 88 -8.43 -8.83 -4.04
C ARG A 88 -9.59 -7.82 -4.04
N LEU A 89 -10.04 -7.36 -5.21
CA LEU A 89 -11.12 -6.38 -5.32
C LEU A 89 -12.52 -7.00 -5.25
N GLN A 90 -12.62 -8.33 -5.33
CA GLN A 90 -13.88 -9.06 -5.23
C GLN A 90 -14.20 -9.53 -3.79
N SER A 91 -13.22 -9.44 -2.89
CA SER A 91 -13.31 -9.79 -1.47
C SER A 91 -13.27 -8.56 -0.57
#